data_AF-C2EWI0-F1
#
_entry.id   AF-C2EWI0-F1
#
_cell.length_a   1.000
_cell.length_b   1.000
_cell.length_c   1.000
_cell.angle_alpha   90.00
_cell.angle_beta   90.00
_cell.angle_gamma   90.00
#
_symmetry.space_group_name_H-M   'P 1'
#
loop_
_entity.id
_entity.type
_entity.pdbx_description
1 polymer ?
#
loop_
_entity_poly.entity_id
_entity_poly.type
_entity_poly.pdbx_seq_one_letter_code
_entity_poly.pdbx_strand_id
1 'polypeptide(L)'
;MGGIMVKKLSNKQKLWLIIIIAAVAVILQYACGYPLFAQILVTVVGAIVALSMFIGMVKSIRTGDYGVDLLAILAVVATLAVGEYWAAMVILVMLTGGDALEDYAARKANTELKSLLDNTPQIAHVVTDGTTNDLAVKDVQVGAEVIVKPGEIVPLDAEK
;
A
#
# COMPACT_ATOMS: atom_id res chain seq x y z
N MET A 1 -14.09 -23.37 25.94
CA MET A 1 -13.07 -22.38 26.36
C MET A 1 -12.55 -21.68 25.12
N GLY A 2 -12.75 -20.37 25.04
CA GLY A 2 -12.65 -19.58 23.81
C GLY A 2 -11.24 -19.50 23.24
N GLY A 3 -11.12 -19.88 21.97
CA GLY A 3 -9.96 -19.57 21.15
C GLY A 3 -9.85 -18.05 21.01
N ILE A 4 -8.73 -17.51 21.46
CA ILE A 4 -8.38 -16.11 21.23
C ILE A 4 -8.06 -16.00 19.74
N MET A 5 -9.11 -15.70 18.98
CA MET A 5 -9.05 -15.34 17.59
C MET A 5 -8.31 -14.00 17.50
N VAL A 6 -6.98 -14.09 17.35
CA VAL A 6 -6.12 -12.93 17.08
C VAL A 6 -6.52 -12.39 15.71
N LYS A 7 -7.48 -11.47 15.74
CA LYS A 7 -7.97 -10.73 14.58
C LYS A 7 -6.75 -10.04 13.95
N LYS A 8 -6.43 -10.40 12.71
CA LYS A 8 -5.31 -9.88 11.93
C LYS A 8 -5.47 -8.35 11.82
N LEU A 9 -4.81 -7.60 12.69
CA LEU A 9 -4.88 -6.13 12.73
C LEU A 9 -4.31 -5.58 11.42
N SER A 10 -5.10 -4.73 10.74
CA SER A 10 -4.73 -4.08 9.49
C SER A 10 -3.55 -3.12 9.71
N ASN A 11 -2.63 -3.00 8.75
CA ASN A 11 -1.38 -2.23 8.89
C ASN A 11 -1.61 -0.78 9.34
N LYS A 12 -2.72 -0.14 8.91
CA LYS A 12 -3.13 1.19 9.39
C LYS A 12 -3.45 1.25 10.90
N GLN A 13 -4.04 0.18 11.45
CA GLN A 13 -4.36 0.09 12.87
C GLN A 13 -3.11 -0.10 13.71
N LYS A 14 -2.12 -0.87 13.21
CA LYS A 14 -0.82 -1.01 13.88
C LYS A 14 -0.07 0.33 13.93
N LEU A 15 -0.09 1.09 12.83
CA LEU A 15 0.54 2.40 12.73
C LEU A 15 -0.10 3.41 13.71
N TRP A 16 -1.43 3.46 13.79
CA TRP A 16 -2.14 4.31 14.75
C TRP A 16 -1.89 3.91 16.21
N LEU A 17 -1.81 2.62 16.51
CA LEU A 17 -1.51 2.12 17.86
C LEU A 17 -0.10 2.54 18.30
N ILE A 18 0.88 2.45 17.40
CA ILE A 18 2.28 2.85 17.67
C ILE A 18 2.38 4.36 17.90
N ILE A 19 1.70 5.18 17.09
CA ILE A 19 1.71 6.64 17.24
C ILE A 19 1.07 7.05 18.58
N ILE A 20 -0.07 6.46 18.95
CA ILE A 20 -0.75 6.77 20.21
C ILE A 20 0.13 6.40 21.40
N ILE A 21 0.77 5.23 21.37
CA ILE A 21 1.65 4.78 22.45
C ILE A 21 2.91 5.65 22.54
N ALA A 22 3.50 6.04 21.40
CA ALA A 22 4.65 6.96 21.36
C ALA A 22 4.29 8.34 21.92
N ALA A 23 3.13 8.89 21.55
CA ALA A 23 2.65 10.16 22.07
C ALA A 23 2.41 10.09 23.60
N VAL A 24 1.79 9.01 24.08
CA VAL A 24 1.56 8.80 25.53
C VAL A 24 2.88 8.67 26.29
N ALA A 25 3.88 7.96 25.73
CA ALA A 25 5.20 7.83 26.34
C ALA A 25 5.95 9.18 26.42
N VAL A 26 5.91 9.97 25.35
CA VAL A 26 6.51 11.33 25.31
C VAL A 26 5.83 12.26 26.31
N ILE A 27 4.50 12.22 26.39
CA ILE A 27 3.72 13.02 27.35
C ILE A 27 4.05 12.62 28.79
N LEU A 28 4.13 11.32 29.10
CA LEU A 28 4.52 10.83 30.42
C LEU A 28 5.96 11.20 30.79
N GLN A 29 6.87 11.22 29.81
CA GLN A 29 8.28 11.52 30.02
C GLN A 29 8.52 13.02 30.27
N TYR A 30 7.87 13.91 29.51
CA TYR A 30 8.07 15.36 29.64
C TYR A 30 7.19 16.01 30.72
N ALA A 31 6.05 15.42 31.09
CA ALA A 31 5.13 16.04 32.06
C ALA A 31 5.33 15.60 33.53
N CYS A 32 5.85 14.39 33.81
CA CYS A 32 5.72 13.78 35.14
C CYS A 32 7.04 13.52 35.91
N GLY A 33 8.22 13.70 35.29
CA GLY A 33 9.49 13.72 36.05
C GLY A 33 9.91 12.43 36.77
N TYR A 34 9.40 11.25 36.39
CA TYR A 34 9.82 9.94 36.93
C TYR A 34 10.67 9.16 35.90
N PRO A 35 12.00 9.36 35.84
CA PRO A 35 12.87 8.81 34.79
C PRO A 35 12.97 7.28 34.80
N LEU A 36 12.96 6.62 35.97
CA LEU A 36 13.10 5.16 36.07
C LEU A 36 11.87 4.40 35.53
N PHE A 37 10.66 4.88 35.83
CA PHE A 37 9.43 4.23 35.40
C PHE A 37 9.17 4.44 33.91
N ALA A 38 9.50 5.64 33.40
CA ALA A 38 9.50 5.92 31.97
C ALA A 38 10.50 5.03 31.23
N GLN A 39 11.71 4.84 31.77
CA GLN A 39 12.73 3.99 31.17
C GLN A 39 12.29 2.52 31.11
N ILE A 40 11.77 1.95 32.20
CA ILE A 40 11.26 0.57 32.21
C ILE A 40 10.10 0.40 31.21
N LEU A 41 9.16 1.35 31.18
CA LEU A 41 8.02 1.30 30.28
C LEU A 41 8.45 1.38 28.81
N VAL A 42 9.36 2.29 28.46
CA VAL A 42 9.93 2.42 27.11
C VAL A 42 10.73 1.18 26.73
N THR A 43 11.48 0.59 27.66
CA THR A 43 12.27 -0.62 27.39
C THR A 43 11.37 -1.83 27.14
N VAL A 44 10.31 -2.00 27.94
CA VAL A 44 9.36 -3.11 27.80
C VAL A 44 8.52 -2.96 26.53
N VAL A 45 8.01 -1.76 26.25
CA VAL A 45 7.23 -1.48 25.03
C VAL A 45 8.12 -1.58 23.80
N GLY A 46 9.34 -1.01 23.85
CA GLY A 46 10.34 -1.11 22.80
C GLY A 46 10.73 -2.55 22.51
N ALA A 47 10.91 -3.38 23.55
CA ALA A 47 11.17 -4.82 23.40
C ALA A 47 9.99 -5.55 22.73
N ILE A 48 8.74 -5.25 23.11
CA ILE A 48 7.55 -5.87 22.50
C ILE A 48 7.41 -5.48 21.03
N VAL A 49 7.65 -4.22 20.70
CA VAL A 49 7.61 -3.73 19.30
C VAL A 49 8.74 -4.36 18.49
N ALA A 50 9.96 -4.36 19.01
CA ALA A 50 11.11 -5.01 18.38
C ALA A 50 10.85 -6.50 18.11
N LEU A 51 10.25 -7.22 19.08
CA LEU A 51 9.89 -8.63 18.92
C LEU A 51 8.82 -8.83 17.84
N SER A 52 7.80 -7.96 17.78
CA SER A 52 6.77 -8.02 16.74
C SER A 52 7.33 -7.74 15.34
N MET A 53 8.30 -6.84 15.21
CA MET A 53 8.96 -6.54 13.94
C MET A 53 9.87 -7.68 13.51
N PHE A 54 10.61 -8.27 14.46
CA PHE A 54 11.43 -9.47 14.23
C PHE A 54 10.61 -10.65 13.68
N ILE A 55 9.40 -10.87 14.22
CA ILE A 55 8.50 -11.93 13.72
C ILE A 55 7.97 -11.62 12.30
N GLY A 56 7.62 -10.35 12.02
CA GLY A 56 7.23 -9.91 10.68
C GLY A 56 8.35 -10.12 9.65
N MET A 57 9.59 -9.87 10.08
CA MET A 57 10.80 -9.97 9.29
C MET A 57 11.20 -11.42 8.96
N VAL A 58 11.14 -12.34 9.93
CA VAL A 58 11.37 -13.78 9.67
C VAL A 58 10.39 -14.30 8.61
N LYS A 59 9.20 -13.70 8.53
CA LYS A 59 8.20 -14.02 7.52
C LYS A 59 8.53 -13.43 6.14
N SER A 60 9.03 -12.19 6.06
CA SER A 60 9.46 -11.55 4.80
C SER A 60 10.73 -12.18 4.21
N ILE A 61 11.70 -12.55 5.05
CA ILE A 61 12.93 -13.25 4.61
C ILE A 61 12.58 -14.58 3.96
N ARG A 62 11.55 -15.26 4.47
CA ARG A 62 11.10 -16.55 3.93
C ARG A 62 10.42 -16.42 2.56
N THR A 63 9.99 -15.23 2.16
CA THR A 63 9.36 -14.95 0.86
C THR A 63 10.33 -14.55 -0.26
N GLY A 64 11.62 -14.33 0.03
CA GLY A 64 12.66 -14.26 -0.99
C GLY A 64 12.99 -12.87 -1.57
N ASP A 65 12.39 -11.79 -1.07
CA ASP A 65 12.79 -10.42 -1.41
C ASP A 65 14.01 -10.00 -0.58
N TYR A 66 15.20 -10.18 -1.15
CA TYR A 66 16.47 -9.81 -0.52
C TYR A 66 16.97 -8.49 -1.15
N GLY A 67 16.77 -7.37 -0.43
CA GLY A 67 17.15 -6.04 -0.90
C GLY A 67 17.46 -5.06 0.24
N VAL A 68 17.05 -3.80 0.07
CA VAL A 68 17.22 -2.66 1.02
C VAL A 68 16.73 -3.01 2.43
N ASP A 69 15.72 -3.87 2.53
CA ASP A 69 15.15 -4.35 3.78
C ASP A 69 16.18 -4.99 4.71
N LEU A 70 17.11 -5.79 4.18
CA LEU A 70 18.12 -6.48 5.00
C LEU A 70 19.09 -5.48 5.67
N LEU A 71 19.49 -4.45 4.94
CA LEU A 71 20.34 -3.37 5.44
C LEU A 71 19.60 -2.53 6.49
N ALA A 72 18.34 -2.19 6.24
CA ALA A 72 17.51 -1.44 7.19
C ALA A 72 17.31 -2.22 8.50
N ILE A 73 17.04 -3.52 8.40
CA ILE A 73 16.95 -4.43 9.55
C ILE A 73 18.24 -4.44 10.36
N LEU A 74 19.39 -4.60 9.69
CA LEU A 74 20.68 -4.67 10.36
C LEU A 74 20.96 -3.35 11.10
N ALA A 75 20.59 -2.21 10.52
CA ALA A 75 20.69 -0.91 11.16
C ALA A 75 19.78 -0.77 12.40
N VAL A 76 18.54 -1.26 12.33
CA VAL A 76 17.61 -1.28 13.48
C VAL A 76 18.13 -2.19 14.60
N VAL A 77 18.62 -3.38 14.26
CA VAL A 77 19.19 -4.30 15.25
C VAL A 77 20.45 -3.72 15.89
N ALA A 78 21.35 -3.12 15.09
CA ALA A 78 22.57 -2.50 15.57
C ALA A 78 22.28 -1.32 16.52
N THR A 79 21.34 -0.44 16.16
CA THR A 79 20.96 0.71 17.00
C THR A 79 20.29 0.27 18.31
N LEU A 80 19.44 -0.76 18.28
CA LEU A 80 18.86 -1.34 19.50
C LEU A 80 19.91 -2.03 20.39
N ALA A 81 20.89 -2.72 19.80
CA ALA A 81 21.97 -3.38 20.54
C ALA A 81 22.89 -2.37 21.25
N VAL A 82 23.08 -1.18 20.67
CA VAL A 82 23.86 -0.09 21.26
C VAL A 82 23.03 0.76 22.25
N GLY A 83 21.70 0.59 22.27
CA GLY A 83 20.79 1.36 23.13
C GLY A 83 20.36 2.72 22.55
N GLU A 84 20.60 2.95 21.26
CA GLU A 84 20.26 4.18 20.55
C GLU A 84 18.84 4.10 19.98
N TYR A 85 17.84 4.20 20.86
CA TYR A 85 16.42 4.05 20.50
C TYR A 85 15.91 5.13 19.54
N TRP A 86 16.44 6.35 19.64
CA TRP A 86 16.06 7.45 18.74
C TRP A 86 16.50 7.20 17.31
N ALA A 87 17.72 6.68 17.12
CA ALA A 87 18.22 6.30 15.80
C ALA A 87 17.37 5.18 15.19
N ALA A 88 17.03 4.16 15.98
CA ALA A 88 16.14 3.08 15.55
C ALA A 88 14.77 3.62 15.09
N MET A 89 14.19 4.57 15.82
CA MET A 89 12.89 5.16 15.49
C MET A 89 12.92 5.92 14.17
N VAL A 90 13.97 6.70 13.91
CA VAL A 90 14.14 7.44 12.63
C VAL A 90 14.21 6.47 11.46
N ILE A 91 14.99 5.38 11.58
CA ILE A 91 15.12 4.36 10.54
C ILE A 91 13.76 3.72 10.23
N LEU A 92 12.99 3.38 11.27
CA LEU A 92 11.67 2.78 11.11
C LEU A 92 10.66 3.71 10.44
N VAL A 93 10.69 5.00 10.77
CA VAL A 93 9.85 6.02 10.12
C VAL A 93 10.21 6.16 8.64
N MET A 94 11.50 6.19 8.31
CA MET A 94 11.96 6.26 6.92
C MET A 94 11.51 5.03 6.12
N LEU A 95 11.69 3.83 6.68
CA LEU A 95 11.31 2.59 6.02
C LEU A 95 9.79 2.53 5.78
N THR A 96 9.01 2.68 6.84
CA THR A 96 7.54 2.60 6.75
C THR A 96 6.96 3.74 5.91
N GLY A 97 7.59 4.92 5.95
CA GLY A 97 7.22 6.07 5.12
C GLY A 97 7.49 5.80 3.64
N GLY A 98 8.63 5.17 3.32
CA GLY A 98 8.97 4.73 1.97
C GLY A 98 7.93 3.75 1.42
N ASP A 99 7.63 2.69 2.17
CA ASP A 99 6.63 1.68 1.78
C ASP A 99 5.26 2.31 1.51
N ALA A 100 4.84 3.24 2.38
CA ALA A 100 3.55 3.92 2.23
C ALA A 100 3.51 4.82 0.98
N LEU A 101 4.63 5.47 0.65
CA LEU A 101 4.75 6.28 -0.56
C LEU A 101 4.78 5.41 -1.81
N GLU A 102 5.46 4.27 -1.77
CA GLU A 102 5.48 3.29 -2.85
C GLU A 102 4.07 2.75 -3.13
N ASP A 103 3.36 2.28 -2.09
CA ASP A 103 1.98 1.81 -2.19
C ASP A 103 1.06 2.88 -2.79
N TYR A 104 1.22 4.13 -2.36
CA TYR A 104 0.46 5.26 -2.88
C TYR A 104 0.75 5.49 -4.38
N ALA A 105 2.02 5.51 -4.76
CA ALA A 105 2.44 5.68 -6.14
C ALA A 105 1.94 4.54 -7.04
N ALA A 106 2.06 3.30 -6.60
CA ALA A 106 1.60 2.12 -7.31
C ALA A 106 0.07 2.13 -7.52
N ARG A 107 -0.70 2.55 -6.51
CA ARG A 107 -2.16 2.72 -6.62
C ARG A 107 -2.55 3.83 -7.57
N LYS A 108 -1.85 4.98 -7.51
CA LYS A 108 -2.10 6.10 -8.40
C LYS A 108 -1.82 5.69 -9.85
N ALA A 109 -0.69 5.06 -10.12
CA ALA A 109 -0.33 4.56 -11.45
C ALA A 109 -1.37 3.56 -12.01
N ASN A 110 -1.80 2.59 -11.20
CA ASN A 110 -2.83 1.64 -11.63
C ASN A 110 -4.18 2.31 -11.93
N THR A 111 -4.53 3.34 -11.17
CA THR A 111 -5.79 4.09 -11.40
C THR A 111 -5.73 4.84 -12.73
N GLU A 112 -4.61 5.48 -13.05
CA GLU A 112 -4.42 6.16 -14.33
C GLU A 112 -4.46 5.16 -15.50
N LEU A 113 -3.71 4.05 -15.40
CA LEU A 113 -3.73 3.00 -16.42
C LEU A 113 -5.14 2.41 -16.62
N LYS A 114 -5.86 2.18 -15.53
CA LYS A 114 -7.24 1.72 -15.59
C LYS A 114 -8.16 2.73 -16.26
N SER A 115 -7.99 4.02 -15.99
CA SER A 115 -8.78 5.07 -16.65
C SER A 115 -8.53 5.11 -18.16
N LEU A 116 -7.30 4.87 -18.61
CA LEU A 116 -6.99 4.76 -20.05
C LEU A 116 -7.66 3.54 -20.66
N LEU A 117 -7.68 2.41 -19.95
CA LEU A 117 -8.32 1.18 -20.43
C LEU A 117 -9.85 1.29 -20.47
N ASP A 118 -10.45 1.89 -19.44
CA ASP A 118 -11.91 2.08 -19.33
C ASP A 118 -12.46 3.05 -20.40
N ASN A 119 -11.63 3.95 -20.94
CA ASN A 119 -11.98 4.82 -22.07
C ASN A 119 -11.99 4.09 -23.44
N THR A 120 -11.78 2.76 -23.47
CA THR A 120 -11.87 1.97 -24.70
C THR A 120 -13.34 1.70 -25.04
N PRO A 121 -13.85 2.18 -26.19
CA PRO A 121 -15.24 1.94 -26.60
C PRO A 121 -15.53 0.44 -26.72
N GLN A 122 -16.60 -0.02 -26.07
CA GLN A 122 -17.01 -1.43 -26.09
C GLN A 122 -18.12 -1.73 -27.12
N ILE A 123 -18.75 -0.67 -27.65
CA ILE A 123 -19.91 -0.72 -28.53
C ILE A 123 -19.59 0.06 -29.81
N ALA A 124 -20.01 -0.47 -30.95
CA ALA A 124 -19.95 0.18 -32.26
C ALA A 124 -21.36 0.27 -32.86
N HIS A 125 -21.67 1.39 -33.51
CA HIS A 125 -22.96 1.63 -34.15
C HIS A 125 -22.90 1.18 -35.62
N VAL A 126 -23.35 -0.03 -35.92
CA VAL A 126 -23.27 -0.62 -37.27
C VAL A 126 -24.56 -0.34 -38.05
N VAL A 127 -24.41 -0.02 -39.33
CA VAL A 127 -25.53 0.17 -40.26
C VAL A 127 -25.83 -1.16 -40.96
N THR A 128 -27.07 -1.63 -40.86
CA THR A 128 -27.55 -2.81 -41.59
C THR A 128 -28.93 -2.49 -42.15
N ASP A 129 -29.11 -2.66 -43.46
CA ASP A 129 -30.37 -2.41 -44.17
C ASP A 129 -30.98 -1.01 -43.91
N GLY A 130 -30.13 0.01 -43.73
CA GLY A 130 -30.55 1.39 -43.46
C GLY A 130 -30.96 1.67 -42.01
N THR A 131 -30.79 0.71 -41.10
CA THR A 131 -31.03 0.86 -39.66
C THR A 131 -29.72 0.79 -38.87
N THR A 132 -29.60 1.60 -37.82
CA THR A 132 -28.43 1.61 -36.92
C THR A 132 -28.66 0.63 -35.78
N ASN A 133 -27.75 -0.33 -35.61
CA ASN A 133 -27.77 -1.31 -34.52
C ASN A 133 -26.48 -1.22 -33.69
N ASP A 134 -26.65 -1.31 -32.38
CA ASP A 134 -25.53 -1.29 -31.43
C ASP A 134 -25.00 -2.71 -31.26
N LEU A 135 -23.77 -2.94 -31.71
CA LEU A 135 -23.08 -4.22 -31.59
C LEU A 135 -21.84 -4.05 -30.71
N ALA A 136 -21.51 -5.09 -29.95
CA ALA A 136 -20.22 -5.11 -29.26
C ALA A 136 -19.11 -5.07 -30.31
N VAL A 137 -18.03 -4.34 -30.04
CA VAL A 137 -16.89 -4.18 -30.97
C VAL A 137 -16.34 -5.53 -31.45
N LYS A 138 -16.47 -6.59 -30.62
CA LYS A 138 -16.02 -7.96 -30.92
C LYS A 138 -16.89 -8.69 -31.94
N ASP A 139 -18.15 -8.28 -32.10
CA ASP A 139 -19.15 -8.94 -32.96
C ASP A 139 -19.32 -8.24 -34.30
N VAL A 140 -18.60 -7.12 -34.53
CA VAL A 140 -18.62 -6.38 -35.80
C VAL A 140 -17.80 -7.13 -36.84
N GLN A 141 -18.40 -7.37 -38.01
CA GLN A 141 -17.72 -8.02 -39.13
C GLN A 141 -16.85 -7.03 -39.92
N VAL A 142 -15.74 -7.52 -40.46
CA VAL A 142 -14.85 -6.73 -41.35
C VAL A 142 -15.62 -6.32 -42.59
N GLY A 143 -15.58 -5.03 -42.92
CA GLY A 143 -16.32 -4.43 -44.04
C GLY A 143 -17.71 -3.91 -43.69
N ALA A 144 -18.12 -3.96 -42.41
CA ALA A 144 -19.35 -3.33 -41.95
C ALA A 144 -19.24 -1.79 -41.95
N GLU A 145 -20.33 -1.11 -42.31
CA GLU A 145 -20.43 0.35 -42.22
C GLU A 145 -20.79 0.75 -40.80
N VAL A 146 -20.01 1.67 -40.21
CA VAL A 146 -20.13 2.07 -38.80
C VAL A 146 -20.30 3.57 -38.72
N ILE A 147 -21.26 4.04 -37.90
CA ILE A 147 -21.50 5.45 -37.64
C ILE A 147 -20.77 5.86 -36.35
N VAL A 148 -20.01 6.95 -36.41
CA VAL A 148 -19.40 7.58 -35.23
C VAL A 148 -20.03 8.95 -35.05
N LYS A 149 -20.70 9.20 -33.92
CA LYS A 149 -21.30 10.52 -33.67
C LYS A 149 -20.21 11.54 -33.31
N PRO A 150 -20.45 12.85 -33.57
CA PRO A 150 -19.51 13.89 -33.16
C PRO A 150 -19.20 13.81 -31.66
N GLY A 151 -17.92 13.65 -31.30
CA GLY A 151 -17.46 13.53 -29.91
C GLY A 151 -17.38 12.10 -29.36
N GLU A 152 -17.79 11.07 -30.11
CA GLU A 152 -17.53 9.67 -29.77
C GLU A 152 -16.11 9.24 -30.18
N ILE A 153 -15.52 8.32 -29.42
CA ILE A 153 -14.22 7.70 -29.74
C ILE A 153 -14.44 6.67 -30.83
N VAL A 154 -13.56 6.63 -31.84
CA VAL A 154 -13.65 5.68 -32.95
C VAL A 154 -13.46 4.24 -32.40
N PRO A 155 -14.45 3.34 -32.57
CA PRO A 155 -14.43 2.03 -31.92
C PRO A 155 -13.57 0.97 -32.62
N LEU A 156 -13.29 1.16 -33.91
CA LEU A 156 -12.62 0.19 -34.79
C LEU A 156 -11.69 0.93 -35.76
N ASP A 157 -10.63 0.26 -36.22
CA ASP A 157 -9.82 0.76 -37.33
C ASP A 157 -10.62 0.70 -38.64
N ALA A 158 -10.54 1.76 -39.44
CA ALA A 158 -11.35 1.93 -40.64
C ALA A 158 -10.56 2.62 -41.75
N GLU A 159 -10.83 2.22 -42.99
CA GLU A 159 -10.29 2.87 -44.18
C GLU A 159 -11.29 3.90 -44.74
N LYS A 160 -10.77 4.93 -45.43
CA LYS A 160 -11.55 6.05 -45.98
C LYS A 160 -12.38 5.67 -47.21
#